data_AF-A0A7G9LA08-F1
#
_entry.id   AF-A0A7G9LA08-F1
#
_cell.length_a   1.000
_cell.length_b   1.000
_cell.length_c   1.000
_cell.angle_alpha   90.00
_cell.angle_beta   90.00
_cell.angle_gamma   90.00
#
_symmetry.space_group_name_H-M   'P 1'
#
loop_
_entity.id
_entity.type
_entity.pdbx_description
1 polymer ?
#
loop_
_entity_poly.entity_id
_entity_poly.type
_entity_poly.pdbx_seq_one_letter_code
_entity_poly.pdbx_strand_id
1 'polypeptide(L)' 'MKEKNAEKQEFLFGKKNYIIMIVGILVIALGFIFMSGGGSDNPEVFNEEIYNWQRIRLAPTLVIIGLGIEIYAILANPKK' A
#
# COMPACT_ATOMS: atom_id res chain seq x y z
N MET A 1 7.80 39.74 -25.00
CA MET A 1 7.87 38.95 -23.75
C MET A 1 7.46 37.53 -24.10
N LYS A 2 8.29 36.52 -23.86
CA LYS A 2 7.92 35.12 -24.10
C LYS A 2 6.88 34.73 -23.05
N GLU A 3 5.65 34.50 -23.47
CA GLU A 3 4.60 33.95 -22.60
C GLU A 3 5.10 32.60 -22.08
N LYS A 4 5.39 32.53 -20.77
CA LYS A 4 5.53 31.26 -20.07
C LYS A 4 4.14 30.63 -20.10
N ASN A 5 3.89 29.76 -21.08
CA ASN A 5 2.86 28.76 -20.99
C ASN A 5 3.18 27.92 -19.75
N ALA A 6 2.56 28.29 -18.62
CA ALA A 6 2.54 27.43 -17.45
C ALA A 6 1.78 26.18 -17.89
N GLU A 7 2.52 25.11 -18.18
CA GLU A 7 1.94 23.79 -18.39
C GLU A 7 1.01 23.53 -17.22
N LYS A 8 -0.30 23.57 -17.48
CA LYS A 8 -1.30 23.17 -16.49
C LYS A 8 -0.98 21.71 -16.18
N GLN A 9 -0.42 21.47 -15.00
CA GLN A 9 -0.21 20.14 -14.46
C GLN A 9 -1.58 19.46 -14.40
N GLU A 10 -1.90 18.67 -15.42
CA GLU A 10 -3.13 17.93 -15.50
C GLU A 10 -2.94 16.65 -14.69
N PHE A 11 -3.48 16.68 -13.47
CA PHE A 11 -3.45 15.50 -12.60
C PHE A 11 -4.30 14.39 -13.23
N LEU A 12 -3.73 13.18 -13.33
CA LEU A 12 -4.41 12.01 -13.89
C LEU A 12 -5.68 11.64 -13.11
N PHE A 13 -5.68 11.90 -11.80
CA PHE A 13 -6.80 11.62 -10.91
C PHE A 13 -7.23 12.86 -10.12
N GLY A 14 -8.45 12.83 -9.57
CA GLY A 14 -8.93 13.85 -8.65
C GLY A 14 -8.19 13.81 -7.31
N LYS A 15 -8.14 14.95 -6.59
CA LYS A 15 -7.50 15.06 -5.26
C LYS A 15 -7.98 13.97 -4.28
N LYS A 16 -9.27 13.64 -4.31
CA LYS A 16 -9.87 12.60 -3.47
C LYS A 16 -9.25 11.23 -3.73
N ASN A 17 -9.05 10.86 -4.99
CA ASN A 17 -8.46 9.58 -5.37
C ASN A 17 -7.03 9.47 -4.86
N TYR A 18 -6.22 10.52 -5.01
CA TYR A 18 -4.87 10.55 -4.46
C TYR A 18 -4.83 10.37 -2.94
N ILE A 19 -5.79 10.96 -2.20
CA ILE A 19 -5.89 10.74 -0.75
C ILE A 19 -6.18 9.25 -0.45
N ILE A 20 -7.10 8.63 -1.20
CA ILE A 20 -7.43 7.21 -1.02
C ILE A 20 -6.23 6.32 -1.38
N MET A 21 -5.47 6.64 -2.43
CA MET A 21 -4.22 5.93 -2.77
C MET A 21 -3.18 6.04 -1.65
N ILE A 22 -2.99 7.23 -1.05
CA ILE A 22 -2.05 7.35 0.08
C ILE A 22 -2.48 6.44 1.24
N VAL A 23 -3.79 6.36 1.52
CA VAL A 23 -4.31 5.44 2.54
C VAL A 23 -4.08 3.98 2.16
N GLY A 24 -4.31 3.59 0.90
CA GLY A 24 -4.05 2.23 0.41
C GLY A 24 -2.59 1.83 0.57
N ILE A 25 -1.65 2.68 0.14
CA ILE A 25 -0.20 2.50 0.33
C ILE A 25 0.16 2.32 1.80
N LEU A 26 -0.39 3.13 2.71
CA LEU A 26 -0.12 3.00 4.15
C LEU A 26 -0.61 1.66 4.69
N VAL A 27 -1.78 1.17 4.26
CA VAL A 27 -2.31 -0.14 4.66
C VAL A 27 -1.42 -1.28 4.14
N ILE A 28 -0.96 -1.20 2.89
CA ILE A 28 -0.01 -2.17 2.32
C ILE A 28 1.29 -2.18 3.11
N ALA A 29 1.85 -1.00 3.41
CA ALA A 29 3.08 -0.86 4.17
C ALA A 29 2.94 -1.47 5.58
N LEU A 30 1.81 -1.25 6.27
CA LEU A 30 1.51 -1.89 7.55
C LEU A 30 1.44 -3.42 7.43
N GLY A 31 0.85 -3.94 6.35
CA GLY A 31 0.85 -5.37 6.05
C GLY A 31 2.27 -5.93 5.97
N PHE A 32 3.15 -5.30 5.19
CA PHE A 32 4.55 -5.73 5.10
C PHE A 32 5.33 -5.58 6.41
N ILE A 33 5.07 -4.53 7.20
CA ILE A 33 5.67 -4.37 8.53
C ILE A 33 5.25 -5.53 9.44
N PHE A 34 4.00 -5.97 9.42
CA PHE A 34 3.56 -7.13 10.20
C PHE A 34 4.15 -8.46 9.73
N MET A 35 4.53 -8.57 8.45
CA MET A 35 5.29 -9.72 7.98
C MET A 35 6.73 -9.70 8.48
N SER A 36 7.31 -8.52 8.77
CA SER A 36 8.70 -8.40 9.20
C SER A 36 8.96 -9.02 10.58
N GLY A 37 10.00 -9.86 10.68
CA GLY A 37 10.39 -10.60 11.88
C GLY A 37 10.10 -12.10 11.82
N GLY A 38 10.44 -12.83 12.88
CA GLY A 38 10.36 -14.31 12.91
C GLY A 38 11.53 -15.00 12.19
N GLY A 39 12.55 -14.26 11.74
CA GLY A 39 13.79 -14.86 11.26
C GLY A 39 14.49 -15.64 12.39
N SER A 40 15.26 -16.66 12.03
CA SER A 40 16.16 -17.32 12.97
C SER A 40 17.55 -16.70 12.85
N ASP A 41 18.17 -16.36 13.99
CA ASP A 41 19.56 -15.87 14.02
C ASP A 41 20.57 -16.96 13.65
N ASN A 42 20.18 -18.24 13.85
CA ASN A 42 20.96 -19.40 13.43
C ASN A 42 20.15 -20.21 12.38
N PRO A 43 20.57 -20.26 11.11
CA PRO A 43 19.82 -20.95 10.05
C PRO A 43 19.65 -22.45 10.26
N GLU A 44 20.42 -23.08 11.16
CA GLU A 44 20.29 -24.50 11.52
C GLU A 44 19.16 -24.75 12.55
N VAL A 45 18.63 -23.68 13.17
CA VAL A 45 17.56 -23.75 14.17
C VAL A 45 16.28 -23.16 13.57
N PHE A 46 15.22 -23.95 13.53
CA PHE A 46 13.92 -23.50 13.07
C PHE A 46 13.27 -22.55 14.10
N ASN A 47 12.86 -21.34 13.67
CA ASN A 47 12.11 -20.41 14.52
C ASN A 47 10.60 -20.57 14.28
N GLU A 48 9.89 -21.09 15.28
CA GLU A 48 8.42 -21.30 15.22
C GLU A 48 7.63 -19.99 15.13
N GLU A 49 8.23 -18.83 15.46
CA GLU A 49 7.59 -17.52 15.33
C GLU A 49 7.25 -17.14 13.88
N ILE A 50 7.82 -17.84 12.90
CA ILE A 50 7.41 -17.74 11.49
C ILE A 50 5.93 -18.12 11.34
N TYR A 51 5.45 -19.10 12.11
CA TYR A 51 4.06 -19.56 12.08
C TYR A 51 3.10 -18.70 12.89
N ASN A 52 3.54 -17.52 13.37
CA ASN A 52 2.69 -16.61 14.08
C ASN A 52 1.46 -16.21 13.24
N TRP A 53 0.27 -16.30 13.84
CA TRP A 53 -1.01 -15.99 13.21
C TRP A 53 -1.04 -14.59 12.56
N GLN A 54 -0.39 -13.61 13.19
CA GLN A 54 -0.27 -12.25 12.67
C GLN A 54 0.46 -12.22 11.33
N ARG A 55 1.56 -12.98 11.19
CA ARG A 55 2.37 -13.01 9.97
C ARG A 55 1.70 -13.79 8.84
N ILE A 56 1.05 -14.90 9.17
CA ILE A 56 0.48 -15.81 8.17
C ILE A 56 -0.91 -15.36 7.69
N ARG A 57 -1.72 -14.78 8.58
CA ARG A 57 -3.12 -14.46 8.25
C ARG A 57 -3.39 -12.96 8.23
N LEU A 58 -3.04 -12.24 9.30
CA LEU A 58 -3.37 -10.82 9.40
C LEU A 58 -2.60 -10.00 8.36
N ALA A 59 -1.29 -10.22 8.25
CA ALA A 59 -0.42 -9.43 7.40
C ALA A 59 -0.75 -9.56 5.90
N PRO A 60 -0.93 -10.77 5.32
CA PRO A 60 -1.33 -10.90 3.92
C PRO A 60 -2.73 -10.34 3.66
N THR A 61 -3.63 -10.45 4.64
CA THR A 61 -4.99 -9.88 4.53
C THR A 61 -4.94 -8.35 4.44
N LEU A 62 -4.09 -7.69 5.23
CA LEU A 62 -3.87 -6.24 5.14
C LEU A 62 -3.32 -5.83 3.77
N VAL A 63 -2.37 -6.59 3.22
CA VAL A 63 -1.84 -6.33 1.87
C VAL A 63 -2.94 -6.44 0.82
N ILE A 64 -3.77 -7.49 0.87
CA ILE A 64 -4.88 -7.67 -0.08
C ILE A 64 -5.91 -6.54 0.05
N ILE A 65 -6.26 -6.13 1.27
CA ILE A 65 -7.17 -5.00 1.50
C ILE A 65 -6.57 -3.72 0.93
N GLY A 66 -5.29 -3.45 1.18
CA GLY A 66 -4.59 -2.30 0.65
C GLY A 66 -4.57 -2.26 -0.88
N LEU A 67 -4.31 -3.40 -1.53
CA LEU A 67 -4.41 -3.53 -2.99
C LEU A 67 -5.84 -3.29 -3.49
N GLY A 68 -6.86 -3.78 -2.76
CA GLY A 68 -8.26 -3.49 -3.07
C GLY A 68 -8.60 -2.00 -2.99
N ILE A 69 -8.03 -1.29 -2.00
CA ILE A 69 -8.17 0.16 -1.86
C ILE A 69 -7.52 0.88 -3.05
N GLU A 70 -6.33 0.46 -3.50
CA GLU A 70 -5.67 1.04 -4.68
C GLU A 70 -6.50 0.85 -5.95
N ILE A 71 -7.01 -0.37 -6.16
CA ILE A 71 -7.89 -0.68 -7.29
C ILE A 71 -9.11 0.24 -7.26
N TYR A 72 -9.75 0.39 -6.09
CA TYR A 72 -10.88 1.31 -5.92
C TYR A 72 -10.48 2.76 -6.20
N ALA A 73 -9.34 3.22 -5.71
CA ALA A 73 -8.88 4.60 -5.87
C ALA A 73 -8.61 4.95 -7.35
N ILE A 74 -8.07 3.99 -8.11
CA ILE A 74 -7.80 4.14 -9.55
C ILE A 74 -9.09 4.10 -10.36
N LEU A 75 -10.01 3.18 -10.04
CA LEU A 75 -11.27 3.01 -10.78
C LEU A 75 -12.35 4.02 -10.39
N ALA A 76 -12.22 4.67 -9.23
CA ALA A 76 -13.17 5.68 -8.79
C ALA A 76 -13.18 6.86 -9.77
N ASN A 77 -14.30 7.05 -10.48
CA ASN A 77 -14.43 8.10 -11.47
C ASN A 77 -14.16 9.49 -10.85
N PRO A 78 -13.21 10.28 -11.40
CA PRO A 78 -12.88 11.61 -10.88
C PRO A 78 -13.95 12.67 -11.19
N LYS A 79 -15.00 12.32 -11.96
CA LYS A 79 -16.05 13.23 -12.46
C LYS A 79 -17.29 13.32 -11.56
N LYS A 80 -17.21 12.95 -10.28
CA LYS A 80 -18.26 13.21 -9.29
C LYS A 80 -17.78 14.22 -8.25
#